data_AF-A0A517Y228-F1
#
_entry.id   AF-A0A517Y228-F1
#
_cell.length_a   1.000
_cell.length_b   1.000
_cell.length_c   1.000
_cell.angle_alpha   90.00
_cell.angle_beta   90.00
_cell.angle_gamma   90.00
#
_symmetry.space_group_name_H-M   'P 1'
#
loop_
_entity.id
_entity.type
_entity.pdbx_description
1 polymer ?
#
loop_
_entity_poly.entity_id
_entity_poly.type
_entity_poly.pdbx_seq_one_letter_code
_entity_poly.pdbx_strand_id
1 'polypeptide(L)' 'MATISLGESRWRMLRRVLKKKRFRYEDARNMTRHDQAHFDWLLDHGFFAANGDSTFNITDTGRDAADLGFYEIP' A
#
# COMPACT_ATOMS: atom_id res chain seq x y z
N MET A 1 5.35 -19.91 -9.36
CA MET A 1 4.92 -18.50 -9.24
C MET A 1 3.61 -18.48 -8.50
N ALA A 2 3.59 -17.94 -7.28
CA ALA A 2 2.39 -17.89 -6.45
C ALA A 2 1.85 -16.46 -6.47
N THR A 3 0.71 -16.25 -7.11
CA THR A 3 -0.05 -15.00 -7.00
C THR A 3 -0.68 -14.97 -5.62
N ILE A 4 -0.08 -14.22 -4.70
CA ILE A 4 -0.68 -14.02 -3.38
C ILE A 4 -1.71 -12.90 -3.52
N SER A 5 -2.97 -13.20 -3.20
CA SER A 5 -3.99 -12.16 -3.07
C SER A 5 -3.52 -11.13 -2.07
N LEU A 6 -3.38 -9.88 -2.51
CA LEU A 6 -3.17 -8.76 -1.60
C LEU A 6 -4.38 -8.75 -0.66
N GLY A 7 -4.18 -9.15 0.60
CA GLY A 7 -5.31 -9.30 1.53
C GLY A 7 -6.21 -8.08 1.49
N GLU A 8 -7.53 -8.28 1.44
CA GLU A 8 -8.51 -7.25 1.01
C GLU A 8 -8.34 -5.89 1.72
N SER A 9 -7.94 -5.90 2.99
CA SER A 9 -7.61 -4.69 3.77
C SER A 9 -6.40 -3.92 3.22
N ARG A 10 -5.30 -4.60 2.89
CA ARG A 10 -4.09 -4.00 2.29
C ARG A 10 -4.40 -3.38 0.93
N TRP A 11 -5.16 -4.11 0.11
CA TRP A 11 -5.58 -3.63 -1.21
C TRP A 11 -6.45 -2.37 -1.10
N ARG A 12 -7.41 -2.33 -0.17
CA ARG A 12 -8.20 -1.11 0.08
C ARG A 12 -7.36 0.09 0.50
N MET A 13 -6.36 -0.11 1.37
CA MET A 13 -5.45 0.98 1.77
C MET A 13 -4.69 1.54 0.57
N LEU A 14 -4.12 0.66 -0.26
CA LEU A 14 -3.42 1.01 -1.50
C LEU A 14 -4.32 1.77 -2.47
N ARG A 15 -5.54 1.28 -2.69
CA ARG A 15 -6.50 1.90 -3.62
C ARG A 15 -6.95 3.30 -3.18
N ARG A 16 -7.06 3.55 -1.86
CA ARG A 16 -7.39 4.88 -1.32
C ARG A 16 -6.34 5.92 -1.67
N VAL A 17 -5.08 5.54 -1.62
CA VAL A 17 -3.95 6.45 -1.83
C VAL A 17 -3.42 6.44 -3.26
N LEU A 18 -3.87 5.51 -4.12
CA LEU A 18 -3.52 5.37 -5.53
C LEU A 18 -3.66 6.67 -6.34
N LYS A 19 -4.75 7.42 -6.08
CA LYS A 19 -5.05 8.69 -6.74
C LYS A 19 -4.23 9.87 -6.18
N LYS A 20 -3.56 9.69 -5.04
CA LYS A 20 -2.79 10.75 -4.38
C LYS A 20 -1.31 10.62 -4.74
N LYS A 21 -0.74 11.74 -5.23
CA LYS A 21 0.68 11.80 -5.61
C LYS A 21 1.61 11.76 -4.40
N ARG A 22 1.11 12.19 -3.23
CA ARG A 22 1.70 12.19 -1.88
C ARG A 22 0.56 12.00 -0.89
N PHE A 23 0.74 11.18 0.13
CA PHE A 23 -0.29 10.94 1.15
C PHE A 23 0.35 10.72 2.52
N ARG A 24 -0.46 10.80 3.58
CA ARG A 24 -0.05 10.47 4.96
C ARG A 24 -0.66 9.14 5.37
N TYR A 25 -0.09 8.49 6.39
CA TYR A 25 -0.66 7.27 6.97
C TYR A 25 -2.16 7.44 7.32
N GLU A 26 -2.54 8.61 7.84
CA GLU A 26 -3.93 8.95 8.17
C GLU A 26 -4.88 8.87 6.97
N ASP A 27 -4.37 9.05 5.76
CA ASP A 27 -5.13 9.01 4.52
C ASP A 27 -5.30 7.57 4.01
N ALA A 28 -4.30 6.73 4.29
CA ALA A 28 -4.29 5.31 3.95
C ALA A 28 -5.11 4.44 4.93
N ARG A 29 -5.38 4.93 6.15
CA ARG A 29 -6.01 4.15 7.23
C ARG A 29 -7.44 3.68 6.90
N ASN A 30 -7.75 2.43 7.21
CA ASN A 30 -9.08 1.82 7.18
C ASN A 30 -9.83 1.87 8.53
N MET A 31 -9.28 2.53 9.56
CA MET A 31 -9.84 2.57 10.93
C MET A 31 -9.97 1.18 11.57
N THR A 32 -9.02 0.30 11.29
CA THR A 32 -8.88 -1.04 11.85
C THR A 32 -7.62 -1.13 12.71
N ARG A 33 -7.64 -1.99 13.74
CA ARG A 33 -6.49 -2.16 14.65
C ARG A 33 -5.21 -2.66 13.95
N HIS A 34 -5.34 -3.29 12.78
CA HIS A 34 -4.22 -3.86 12.02
C HIS A 34 -3.73 -2.98 10.86
N ASP A 35 -4.26 -1.76 10.71
CA ASP A 35 -3.82 -0.83 9.65
C ASP A 35 -2.32 -0.57 9.69
N GLN A 36 -1.74 -0.43 10.89
CA GLN A 36 -0.31 -0.14 11.01
C GLN A 36 0.55 -1.32 10.55
N ALA A 37 0.17 -2.55 10.89
CA ALA A 37 0.87 -3.76 10.44
C ALA A 37 0.74 -3.97 8.92
N HIS A 38 -0.42 -3.64 8.35
CA HIS A 38 -0.61 -3.66 6.90
C HIS A 38 0.20 -2.59 6.19
N PHE A 39 0.30 -1.40 6.77
CA PHE A 39 1.06 -0.30 6.21
C PHE A 39 2.57 -0.56 6.27
N ASP A 40 3.05 -1.10 7.40
CA ASP A 40 4.42 -1.52 7.59
C ASP A 40 4.82 -2.58 6.57
N TRP A 41 3.98 -3.60 6.36
CA TRP A 41 4.17 -4.60 5.32
C TRP A 41 4.23 -3.99 3.91
N LEU A 42 3.42 -2.96 3.63
CA LEU A 42 3.43 -2.28 2.33
C LEU A 42 4.69 -1.43 2.12
N LEU A 43 5.27 -0.87 3.19
CA LEU A 43 6.54 -0.17 3.16
C LEU A 43 7.71 -1.14 2.97
N ASP A 44 7.73 -2.23 3.73
CA ASP A 44 8.79 -3.25 3.69
C ASP A 44 8.89 -3.91 2.29
N HIS A 45 7.73 -4.20 1.68
CA HIS A 45 7.67 -4.75 0.32
C HIS A 45 7.86 -3.71 -0.79
N GLY A 46 8.09 -2.43 -0.47
CA GLY A 46 8.40 -1.39 -1.46
C GLY A 46 7.20 -0.93 -2.28
N PHE A 47 5.96 -1.18 -1.85
CA PHE A 47 4.76 -0.58 -2.45
C PHE A 47 4.59 0.88 -2.08
N PHE A 48 5.08 1.25 -0.89
CA PHE A 48 5.15 2.62 -0.43
C PHE A 48 6.59 3.04 -0.21
N ALA A 49 6.88 4.29 -0.52
CA ALA A 49 8.16 4.94 -0.29
C ALA A 49 7.95 6.15 0.63
N ALA A 50 8.75 6.23 1.69
CA ALA A 50 8.78 7.42 2.54
C ALA A 50 9.35 8.61 1.74
N ASN A 51 8.62 9.72 1.68
CA ASN A 51 8.96 10.90 0.87
C ASN A 51 9.44 12.09 1.74
N GLY A 52 9.75 11.83 3.02
CA GLY A 52 10.09 12.84 4.02
C GLY A 52 8.87 13.50 4.67
N ASP A 53 9.07 14.15 5.82
CA ASP A 53 8.04 14.96 6.50
C ASP A 53 6.72 14.19 6.83
N SER A 54 6.85 12.93 7.27
CA SER A 54 5.71 12.03 7.54
C SER A 54 4.78 11.81 6.34
N THR A 55 5.26 12.04 5.12
CA THR A 55 4.55 11.75 3.88
C THR A 55 5.11 10.52 3.18
N PHE A 56 4.23 9.83 2.47
CA PHE A 56 4.50 8.61 1.73
C PHE A 56 4.04 8.77 0.29
N ASN A 57 4.72 8.07 -0.61
CA ASN A 57 4.37 7.95 -2.01
C ASN A 57 4.09 6.50 -2.35
N ILE A 58 3.16 6.29 -3.27
CA ILE A 58 2.99 4.99 -3.92
C ILE A 58 4.08 4.82 -4.96
N THR A 59 4.75 3.68 -4.94
CA THR A 59 5.71 3.31 -5.98
C THR A 59 4.96 2.81 -7.21
N ASP A 60 5.66 2.69 -8.34
CA ASP A 60 5.07 2.14 -9.57
C ASP A 60 4.55 0.71 -9.33
N THR A 61 5.31 -0.08 -8.57
CA THR A 61 4.96 -1.43 -8.10
C THR A 61 3.69 -1.45 -7.23
N GLY A 62 3.55 -0.49 -6.31
CA GLY A 62 2.32 -0.26 -5.54
C GLY A 62 1.13 0.05 -6.43
N ARG A 63 1.36 0.87 -7.46
CA ARG A 63 0.31 1.27 -8.41
C ARG A 63 -0.23 0.09 -9.19
N ASP A 64 0.68 -0.70 -9.75
CA ASP A 64 0.37 -1.89 -10.53
C ASP A 64 -0.38 -2.94 -9.69
N ALA A 65 0.12 -3.22 -8.49
CA ALA A 65 -0.53 -4.13 -7.54
C ALA A 65 -1.92 -3.65 -7.08
N ALA A 66 -2.12 -2.34 -6.95
CA ALA A 66 -3.40 -1.75 -6.58
C ALA A 66 -4.43 -1.81 -7.73
N ASP A 67 -3.97 -1.75 -8.98
CA ASP A 67 -4.83 -1.84 -10.16
C ASP A 67 -5.25 -3.28 -10.43
N LEU A 68 -4.28 -4.21 -10.39
CA LEU A 68 -4.50 -5.64 -10.63
C LEU A 68 -5.19 -6.36 -9.46
N GLY A 69 -4.99 -5.89 -8.22
CA GLY A 69 -5.50 -6.56 -7.01
C GLY A 69 -4.73 -7.83 -6.63
N PHE A 70 -3.63 -8.10 -7.32
CA PHE A 70 -2.72 -9.23 -7.09
C PHE A 70 -1.29 -8.71 -7.11
N TYR A 71 -0.40 -9.39 -6.38
CA TYR A 71 1.03 -9.13 -6.47
C TYR A 71 1.80 -10.45 -6.58
N GLU A 72 2.80 -10.46 -7.46
CA GLU A 72 3.73 -11.57 -7.62
C GLU A 72 4.88 -11.42 -6.64
N ILE A 73 5.05 -12.41 -5.76
CA ILE A 73 6.24 -12.52 -4.93
C ILE A 73 7.25 -13.37 -5.71
N PRO A 74 8.48 -12.88 -5.97
CA PRO A 74 9.52 -13.67 -6.63
C PRO A 74 9.91 -14.90 -5.80
#